data_AF-A0A3D3TBD6-F1
#
_entry.id   AF-A0A3D3TBD6-F1
#
_cell.length_a   1.000
_cell.length_b   1.000
_cell.length_c   1.000
_cell.angle_alpha   90.00
_cell.angle_beta   90.00
_cell.angle_gamma   90.00
#
_symmetry.space_group_name_H-M   'P 1'
#
loop_
_entity.id
_entity.type
_entity.pdbx_description
1 polymer ?
#
loop_
_entity_poly.entity_id
_entity_poly.type
_entity_poly.pdbx_seq_one_letter_code
_entity_poly.pdbx_strand_id
1 'polypeptide(L)'
;EQQRAEEKRREEVRVVGREWLKNNLPTDAKAIIVGRLKQDESDSQTDYFASSTVSNVILGFSKHTRDIFSEMRKHAANFEGTAYLAEYNKDYEHREKYSMGAGYYLGESKYRGWIIEKEPIYNRERTIEEFAYTAGSPDGIHIKKNKADKNINKTDDTHPNESEQQSVTTQIQSDNLHFEIVDYSEKAIALFGDTKPIKDLLSAMGGKFNPRLTYKETKKAGWIFSKTKREELEGVLNLNNNK
;
A
#
# COMPACT_ATOMS: atom_id res chain seq x y z
N GLU A 1 -5.39 29.51 -21.90
CA GLU A 1 -4.63 29.67 -20.64
C GLU A 1 -4.90 28.55 -19.65
N GLN A 2 -6.17 28.23 -19.36
CA GLN A 2 -6.57 27.11 -18.50
C GLN A 2 -5.97 25.75 -18.92
N GLN A 3 -6.00 25.40 -20.22
CA GLN A 3 -5.38 24.16 -20.72
C GLN A 3 -3.87 24.09 -20.45
N ARG A 4 -3.15 25.21 -20.63
CA ARG A 4 -1.71 25.29 -20.38
C ARG A 4 -1.37 25.16 -18.89
N ALA A 5 -2.20 25.74 -18.01
CA ALA A 5 -2.06 25.61 -16.57
C ALA A 5 -2.33 24.17 -16.11
N GLU A 6 -3.35 23.51 -16.67
CA GLU A 6 -3.66 22.11 -16.38
C GLU A 6 -2.57 21.17 -16.90
N GLU A 7 -2.05 21.38 -18.10
CA GLU A 7 -0.91 20.62 -18.62
C GLU A 7 0.33 20.77 -17.75
N LYS A 8 0.64 21.99 -17.30
CA LYS A 8 1.76 22.24 -16.39
C LYS A 8 1.57 21.49 -15.06
N ARG A 9 0.37 21.54 -14.48
CA ARG A 9 0.05 20.79 -13.26
C ARG A 9 0.19 19.28 -13.47
N ARG A 10 -0.32 18.74 -14.59
CA ARG A 10 -0.16 17.32 -14.92
C ARG A 10 1.31 16.94 -15.09
N GLU A 11 2.11 17.84 -15.64
CA GLU A 11 3.54 17.61 -15.80
C GLU A 11 4.30 17.63 -14.47
N GLU A 12 3.95 18.54 -13.55
CA GLU A 12 4.49 18.55 -12.18
C GLU A 12 4.22 17.21 -11.47
N VAL A 13 3.01 16.66 -11.62
CA VAL A 13 2.66 15.32 -11.15
C VAL A 13 3.54 14.25 -11.80
N ARG A 14 3.71 14.29 -13.14
CA ARG A 14 4.58 13.32 -13.83
C ARG A 14 6.03 13.40 -13.36
N VAL A 15 6.58 14.59 -13.12
CA VAL A 15 7.96 14.75 -12.62
C VAL A 15 8.16 13.99 -11.31
N VAL A 16 7.25 14.18 -10.35
CA VAL A 16 7.26 13.45 -9.06
C VAL A 16 7.17 11.95 -9.29
N GLY A 17 6.25 11.49 -10.14
CA GLY A 17 6.09 10.06 -10.39
C GLY A 17 7.25 9.41 -11.13
N ARG A 18 7.92 10.12 -12.05
CA ARG A 18 9.14 9.64 -12.71
C ARG A 18 10.25 9.42 -11.70
N GLU A 19 10.45 10.38 -10.79
CA GLU A 19 11.45 10.27 -9.73
C GLU A 19 11.15 9.09 -8.80
N TRP A 20 9.88 8.96 -8.40
CA TRP A 20 9.45 7.84 -7.57
C TRP A 20 9.70 6.49 -8.26
N LEU A 21 9.31 6.34 -9.53
CA LEU A 21 9.51 5.09 -10.28
C LEU A 21 10.99 4.78 -10.51
N LYS A 22 11.84 5.79 -10.79
CA LYS A 22 13.29 5.57 -10.91
C LYS A 22 13.89 4.97 -9.64
N ASN A 23 13.43 5.43 -8.47
CA ASN A 23 13.94 5.01 -7.17
C ASN A 23 13.30 3.70 -6.65
N ASN A 24 12.05 3.41 -7.02
CA ASN A 24 11.27 2.33 -6.40
C ASN A 24 10.92 1.18 -7.35
N LEU A 25 11.02 1.34 -8.67
CA LEU A 25 10.83 0.24 -9.62
C LEU A 25 12.03 -0.71 -9.51
N PRO A 26 11.87 -1.98 -9.10
CA PRO A 26 13.00 -2.90 -8.99
C PRO A 26 13.67 -3.13 -10.35
N THR A 27 14.98 -3.40 -10.36
CA THR A 27 15.73 -3.69 -11.59
C THR A 27 15.38 -5.06 -12.18
N ASP A 28 14.95 -6.01 -11.34
CA ASP A 28 14.52 -7.35 -11.74
C ASP A 28 13.01 -7.45 -12.01
N ALA A 29 12.28 -6.34 -11.91
CA ALA A 29 10.87 -6.28 -12.26
C ALA A 29 10.68 -6.47 -13.78
N LYS A 30 9.80 -7.40 -14.14
CA LYS A 30 9.41 -7.71 -15.52
C LYS A 30 8.03 -7.17 -15.88
N ALA A 31 7.22 -6.78 -14.90
CA ALA A 31 5.89 -6.23 -15.11
C ALA A 31 5.45 -5.36 -13.91
N ILE A 32 4.50 -4.45 -14.15
CA ILE A 32 3.77 -3.69 -13.14
C ILE A 32 2.37 -4.30 -12.99
N ILE A 33 1.91 -4.51 -11.76
CA ILE A 33 0.52 -4.88 -11.47
C ILE A 33 -0.27 -3.59 -11.27
N VAL A 34 -1.26 -3.35 -12.12
CA VAL A 34 -1.98 -2.08 -12.21
C VAL A 34 -3.46 -2.33 -11.97
N GLY A 35 -4.06 -1.52 -11.09
CA GLY A 35 -5.52 -1.41 -10.97
C GLY A 35 -6.03 -0.27 -11.85
N ARG A 36 -7.08 -0.52 -12.64
CA ARG A 36 -7.74 0.49 -13.48
C ARG A 36 -9.22 0.55 -13.18
N LEU A 37 -9.73 1.73 -12.87
CA LEU A 37 -11.17 1.97 -12.71
C LEU A 37 -11.77 2.24 -14.09
N LYS A 38 -12.61 1.32 -14.55
CA LYS A 38 -13.34 1.42 -15.80
C LYS A 38 -14.72 2.00 -15.54
N GLN A 39 -15.12 2.94 -16.38
CA GLN A 39 -16.47 3.47 -16.42
C GLN A 39 -17.07 3.20 -17.78
N ASP A 40 -18.27 2.61 -17.76
CA ASP A 40 -19.03 2.32 -18.97
C ASP A 40 -19.60 3.64 -19.52
N GLU A 41 -19.32 3.90 -20.78
CA GLU A 41 -19.79 5.07 -21.53
C GLU A 41 -20.72 4.63 -22.68
N SER A 42 -21.20 3.39 -22.66
CA SER A 42 -22.07 2.86 -23.70
C SER A 42 -23.42 3.58 -23.70
N ASP A 43 -23.82 4.09 -24.87
CA ASP A 43 -25.13 4.70 -25.05
C ASP A 43 -26.11 3.63 -25.55
N SER A 44 -27.03 3.21 -24.68
CA SER A 44 -28.06 2.20 -24.99
C SER A 44 -28.99 2.52 -26.18
N GLN A 45 -29.01 3.77 -26.67
CA GLN A 45 -29.76 4.16 -27.88
C GLN A 45 -28.96 3.98 -29.17
N THR A 46 -27.69 3.58 -29.10
CA THR A 46 -26.81 3.37 -30.25
C THR A 46 -25.99 2.09 -30.10
N ASP A 47 -25.50 1.51 -31.20
CA ASP A 47 -24.54 0.37 -31.15
C ASP A 47 -23.11 0.83 -30.73
N TYR A 48 -22.99 1.93 -29.98
CA TYR A 48 -21.72 2.53 -29.58
C TYR A 48 -21.31 2.00 -28.19
N PHE A 49 -20.32 1.09 -28.18
CA PHE A 49 -19.73 0.52 -26.97
C PHE A 49 -18.39 1.19 -26.67
N ALA A 50 -18.32 1.97 -25.59
CA ALA A 50 -17.10 2.64 -25.14
C ALA A 50 -16.94 2.53 -23.62
N SER A 51 -15.69 2.55 -23.16
CA SER A 51 -15.36 2.66 -21.74
C SER A 51 -14.13 3.52 -21.57
N SER A 52 -14.13 4.42 -20.60
CA SER A 52 -12.98 5.23 -20.24
C SER A 52 -12.32 4.72 -18.97
N THR A 53 -11.05 5.07 -18.79
CA THR A 53 -10.32 4.76 -17.55
C THR A 53 -10.29 6.00 -16.70
N VAL A 54 -11.02 5.94 -15.59
CA VAL A 54 -11.24 7.08 -14.68
C VAL A 54 -10.05 7.26 -13.74
N SER A 55 -9.44 6.16 -13.32
CA SER A 55 -8.30 6.17 -12.41
C SER A 55 -7.39 4.97 -12.64
N ASN A 56 -6.10 5.16 -12.37
CA ASN A 56 -5.08 4.13 -12.39
C ASN A 56 -4.38 4.11 -11.02
N VAL A 57 -4.03 2.90 -10.55
CA VAL A 57 -3.22 2.71 -9.35
C VAL A 57 -2.16 1.63 -9.57
N ILE A 58 -0.98 1.80 -9.00
CA ILE A 58 0.08 0.80 -9.00
C ILE A 58 -0.07 -0.07 -7.75
N LEU A 59 -0.35 -1.35 -7.95
CA LEU A 59 -0.58 -2.32 -6.86
C LEU A 59 0.68 -3.12 -6.51
N GLY A 60 1.66 -3.19 -7.42
CA GLY A 60 2.94 -3.85 -7.17
C GLY A 60 3.79 -4.07 -8.40
N PHE A 61 4.90 -4.77 -8.20
CA PHE A 61 5.84 -5.16 -9.24
C PHE A 61 5.99 -6.68 -9.28
N SER A 62 6.08 -7.22 -10.49
CA SER A 62 6.20 -8.66 -10.74
C SER A 62 7.56 -9.00 -11.32
N LYS A 63 8.15 -10.11 -10.86
CA LYS A 63 9.37 -10.71 -11.45
C LYS A 63 9.07 -11.72 -12.57
N HIS A 64 7.80 -11.99 -12.83
CA HIS A 64 7.34 -12.96 -13.82
C HIS A 64 6.81 -12.26 -15.08
N THR A 65 7.02 -12.88 -16.24
CA THR A 65 6.43 -12.43 -17.53
C THR A 65 5.09 -13.08 -17.82
N ARG A 66 4.77 -14.21 -17.17
CA ARG A 66 3.49 -14.89 -17.31
C ARG A 66 2.42 -14.16 -16.53
N ASP A 67 1.21 -14.13 -17.05
CA ASP A 67 0.05 -13.64 -16.32
C ASP A 67 -0.43 -14.70 -15.33
N ILE A 68 -0.47 -14.33 -14.06
CA ILE A 68 -0.76 -15.22 -12.95
C ILE A 68 -1.82 -14.54 -12.09
N PHE A 69 -3.04 -15.10 -12.05
CA PHE A 69 -4.11 -14.47 -11.26
C PHE A 69 -3.87 -14.53 -9.76
N SER A 70 -3.22 -15.57 -9.25
CA SER A 70 -2.86 -15.61 -7.82
C SER A 70 -1.91 -14.47 -7.44
N GLU A 71 -1.03 -14.03 -8.35
CA GLU A 71 -0.19 -12.85 -8.15
C GLU A 71 -1.03 -11.58 -8.17
N MET A 72 -1.92 -11.41 -9.15
CA MET A 72 -2.84 -10.26 -9.22
C MET A 72 -3.71 -10.15 -7.95
N ARG A 73 -4.29 -11.27 -7.48
CA ARG A 73 -5.06 -11.36 -6.23
C ARG A 73 -4.26 -10.95 -5.01
N LYS A 74 -3.00 -11.40 -4.92
CA LYS A 74 -2.10 -11.01 -3.82
C LYS A 74 -1.94 -9.49 -3.74
N HIS A 75 -1.84 -8.83 -4.90
CA HIS A 75 -1.69 -7.38 -4.99
C HIS A 75 -3.03 -6.62 -4.88
N ALA A 76 -4.16 -7.26 -5.17
CA ALA A 76 -5.50 -6.69 -5.04
C ALA A 76 -5.79 -6.18 -3.63
N ALA A 77 -5.33 -6.92 -2.60
CA ALA A 77 -5.53 -6.53 -1.20
C ALA A 77 -4.72 -5.29 -0.76
N ASN A 78 -3.93 -4.68 -1.65
CA ASN A 78 -3.14 -3.49 -1.32
C ASN A 78 -3.95 -2.20 -1.40
N PHE A 79 -5.06 -2.19 -2.11
CA PHE A 79 -5.91 -1.03 -2.29
C PHE A 79 -7.36 -1.40 -1.98
N GLU A 80 -8.06 -0.57 -1.19
CA GLU A 80 -9.43 -0.85 -0.76
C GLU A 80 -10.37 -1.04 -1.96
N GLY A 81 -10.21 -0.23 -3.01
CA GLY A 81 -11.04 -0.31 -4.21
C GLY A 81 -10.87 -1.61 -5.01
N THR A 82 -9.80 -2.38 -4.80
CA THR A 82 -9.59 -3.69 -5.44
C THR A 82 -9.57 -4.85 -4.45
N ALA A 83 -9.77 -4.61 -3.16
CA ALA A 83 -9.62 -5.64 -2.12
C ALA A 83 -10.57 -6.83 -2.30
N TYR A 84 -11.77 -6.60 -2.85
CA TYR A 84 -12.74 -7.66 -3.16
C TYR A 84 -12.26 -8.63 -4.26
N LEU A 85 -11.26 -8.24 -5.04
CA LEU A 85 -10.62 -9.11 -6.04
C LEU A 85 -9.51 -9.98 -5.43
N ALA A 86 -9.21 -9.88 -4.14
CA ALA A 86 -8.14 -10.67 -3.51
C ALA A 86 -8.50 -12.15 -3.32
N GLU A 87 -9.78 -12.47 -3.30
CA GLU A 87 -10.28 -13.83 -3.19
C GLU A 87 -10.45 -14.48 -4.56
N TYR A 88 -10.34 -15.81 -4.60
CA TYR A 88 -10.54 -16.53 -5.85
C TYR A 88 -12.02 -16.47 -6.26
N ASN A 89 -12.27 -15.89 -7.43
CA ASN A 89 -13.55 -15.95 -8.10
C ASN A 89 -13.33 -16.29 -9.57
N LYS A 90 -13.90 -17.40 -10.03
CA LYS A 90 -13.79 -17.85 -11.42
C LYS A 90 -14.36 -16.82 -12.40
N ASP A 91 -15.45 -16.16 -12.03
CA ASP A 91 -16.15 -15.22 -12.92
C ASP A 91 -15.39 -13.92 -13.10
N TYR A 92 -14.37 -13.66 -12.27
CA TYR A 92 -13.52 -12.47 -12.37
C TYR A 92 -12.17 -12.76 -13.04
N GLU A 93 -11.85 -14.02 -13.36
CA GLU A 93 -10.59 -14.41 -14.01
C GLU A 93 -10.75 -14.47 -15.54
N HIS A 94 -10.51 -13.36 -16.24
CA HIS A 94 -10.68 -13.29 -17.70
C HIS A 94 -9.41 -13.65 -18.47
N ARG A 95 -9.50 -14.68 -19.31
CA ARG A 95 -8.38 -15.25 -20.08
C ARG A 95 -8.57 -15.06 -21.58
N GLU A 96 -8.78 -13.82 -22.01
CA GLU A 96 -9.25 -13.51 -23.36
C GLU A 96 -8.09 -13.05 -24.27
N LYS A 97 -7.09 -13.92 -24.46
CA LYS A 97 -5.93 -13.68 -25.32
C LYS A 97 -6.14 -14.15 -26.77
N TYR A 98 -7.18 -13.66 -27.42
CA TYR A 98 -7.46 -13.87 -28.85
C TYR A 98 -7.67 -12.53 -29.56
N SER A 99 -7.71 -12.51 -30.89
CA SER A 99 -7.65 -11.28 -31.72
C SER A 99 -8.72 -10.20 -31.42
N MET A 100 -9.76 -10.53 -30.67
CA MET A 100 -10.86 -9.63 -30.27
C MET A 100 -11.15 -9.71 -28.76
N GLY A 101 -10.30 -10.39 -28.00
CA GLY A 101 -10.49 -10.60 -26.58
C GLY A 101 -10.12 -9.37 -25.76
N ALA A 102 -10.68 -9.28 -24.55
CA ALA A 102 -10.40 -8.18 -23.64
C ALA A 102 -9.01 -8.22 -22.99
N GLY A 103 -8.22 -9.27 -23.25
CA GLY A 103 -6.91 -9.48 -22.64
C GLY A 103 -6.98 -10.37 -21.40
N TYR A 104 -5.96 -10.25 -20.55
CA TYR A 104 -5.84 -11.06 -19.34
C TYR A 104 -5.95 -10.16 -18.11
N TYR A 105 -7.10 -10.16 -17.45
CA TYR A 105 -7.39 -9.26 -16.36
C TYR A 105 -8.26 -9.91 -15.28
N LEU A 106 -8.16 -9.39 -14.07
CA LEU A 106 -8.93 -9.77 -12.91
C LEU A 106 -9.93 -8.67 -12.60
N GLY A 107 -11.24 -8.94 -12.68
CA GLY A 107 -12.27 -7.93 -12.46
C GLY A 107 -13.64 -8.43 -12.91
N GLU A 108 -14.71 -7.71 -12.55
CA GLU A 108 -16.08 -8.11 -12.92
C GLU A 108 -16.35 -7.94 -14.43
N SER A 109 -15.76 -6.92 -15.04
CA SER A 109 -15.98 -6.58 -16.45
C SER A 109 -14.84 -5.70 -16.96
N LYS A 110 -14.50 -5.83 -18.25
CA LYS A 110 -13.58 -4.93 -18.93
C LYS A 110 -14.06 -3.47 -18.95
N TYR A 111 -15.37 -3.26 -18.88
CA TYR A 111 -15.98 -1.96 -19.15
C TYR A 111 -16.38 -1.19 -17.89
N ARG A 112 -16.48 -1.86 -16.74
CA ARG A 112 -16.93 -1.23 -15.49
C ARG A 112 -16.21 -1.77 -14.26
N GLY A 113 -16.10 -0.91 -13.25
CA GLY A 113 -15.50 -1.26 -11.97
C GLY A 113 -13.99 -1.35 -12.05
N TRP A 114 -13.37 -1.85 -10.98
CA TRP A 114 -11.93 -2.04 -10.96
C TRP A 114 -11.55 -3.32 -11.68
N ILE A 115 -10.55 -3.21 -12.55
CA ILE A 115 -9.82 -4.35 -13.12
C ILE A 115 -8.36 -4.30 -12.68
N ILE A 116 -7.75 -5.46 -12.50
CA ILE A 116 -6.32 -5.62 -12.29
C ILE A 116 -5.73 -6.31 -13.51
N GLU A 117 -4.70 -5.70 -14.08
CA GLU A 117 -3.95 -6.28 -15.17
C GLU A 117 -2.45 -6.19 -14.91
N LYS A 118 -1.71 -6.92 -15.73
CA LYS A 118 -0.27 -7.04 -15.63
C LYS A 118 0.35 -6.43 -16.86
N GLU A 119 1.05 -5.33 -16.64
CA GLU A 119 1.64 -4.53 -17.70
C GLU A 119 3.13 -4.87 -17.83
N PRO A 120 3.55 -5.54 -18.92
CA PRO A 120 4.93 -5.95 -19.11
C PRO A 120 5.87 -4.75 -19.27
N ILE A 121 7.06 -4.85 -18.68
CA ILE A 121 8.12 -3.84 -18.81
C ILE A 121 9.02 -4.27 -19.96
N TYR A 122 8.72 -3.80 -21.17
CA TYR A 122 9.59 -4.02 -22.35
C TYR A 122 10.74 -3.02 -22.42
N ASN A 123 10.46 -1.76 -22.08
CA ASN A 123 11.43 -0.69 -22.04
C ASN A 123 11.19 0.11 -20.75
N ARG A 124 12.20 0.17 -19.90
CA ARG A 124 12.08 0.73 -18.55
C ARG A 124 11.74 2.22 -18.58
N GLU A 125 12.41 2.98 -19.43
CA GLU A 125 12.22 4.43 -19.57
C GLU A 125 10.81 4.75 -20.06
N ARG A 126 10.31 3.99 -21.05
CA ARG A 126 8.94 4.12 -21.57
C ARG A 126 7.90 3.77 -20.52
N THR A 127 8.11 2.71 -19.75
CA THR A 127 7.21 2.37 -18.64
C THR A 127 7.21 3.46 -17.57
N ILE A 128 8.38 4.02 -17.24
CA ILE A 128 8.47 5.14 -16.29
C ILE A 128 7.65 6.34 -16.78
N GLU A 129 7.74 6.67 -18.07
CA GLU A 129 6.97 7.76 -18.66
C GLU A 129 5.46 7.49 -18.64
N GLU A 130 5.05 6.29 -19.04
CA GLU A 130 3.64 5.88 -19.11
C GLU A 130 2.95 5.92 -17.74
N PHE A 131 3.64 5.44 -16.70
CA PHE A 131 3.11 5.39 -15.33
C PHE A 131 3.50 6.59 -14.48
N ALA A 132 4.21 7.59 -15.03
CA ALA A 132 4.64 8.78 -14.31
C ALA A 132 3.48 9.52 -13.66
N TYR A 133 2.38 9.73 -14.41
CA TYR A 133 1.23 10.46 -13.87
C TYR A 133 0.57 9.67 -12.73
N THR A 134 0.43 8.35 -12.90
CA THR A 134 -0.11 7.46 -11.87
C THR A 134 0.76 7.49 -10.61
N ALA A 135 2.06 7.28 -10.74
CA ALA A 135 2.98 7.26 -9.60
C ALA A 135 3.11 8.62 -8.89
N GLY A 136 2.90 9.73 -9.60
CA GLY A 136 2.93 11.06 -8.99
C GLY A 136 1.62 11.50 -8.36
N SER A 137 0.52 10.79 -8.63
CA SER A 137 -0.80 11.13 -8.10
C SER A 137 -0.87 10.79 -6.59
N PRO A 138 -1.53 11.62 -5.76
CA PRO A 138 -1.55 11.42 -4.30
C PRO A 138 -2.05 10.03 -3.84
N ASP A 139 -2.93 9.40 -4.62
CA ASP A 139 -3.53 8.10 -4.32
C ASP A 139 -3.18 7.02 -5.38
N GLY A 140 -2.08 7.21 -6.12
CA GLY A 140 -1.74 6.37 -7.26
C GLY A 140 -0.88 5.14 -6.95
N ILE A 141 -0.39 5.00 -5.71
CA ILE A 141 0.56 3.94 -5.32
C ILE A 141 0.06 3.20 -4.09
N HIS A 142 -0.19 1.91 -4.26
CA HIS A 142 -0.70 1.00 -3.23
C HIS A 142 0.13 -0.28 -3.23
N ILE A 143 1.35 -0.22 -2.69
CA ILE A 143 2.26 -1.36 -2.62
C ILE A 143 2.56 -1.70 -1.17
N LYS A 144 2.22 -2.92 -0.73
CA LYS A 144 2.69 -3.44 0.56
C LYS A 144 4.17 -3.78 0.48
N LYS A 145 4.97 -3.30 1.44
CA LYS A 145 6.36 -3.74 1.60
C LYS A 145 6.36 -5.24 1.94
N ASN A 146 6.84 -6.06 1.01
CA ASN A 146 7.03 -7.49 1.28
C ASN A 146 8.16 -7.63 2.33
N LYS A 147 8.01 -8.52 3.32
CA LYS A 147 9.07 -8.87 4.30
C LYS A 147 10.33 -9.51 3.66
N ALA A 148 10.42 -9.57 2.32
CA ALA A 148 11.47 -10.25 1.57
C ALA A 148 12.77 -9.43 1.43
N ASP A 149 12.76 -8.12 1.69
CA ASP A 149 13.96 -7.27 1.57
C ASP A 149 14.87 -7.29 2.82
N LYS A 150 14.60 -8.17 3.80
CA LYS A 150 15.51 -8.45 4.94
C LYS A 150 16.51 -9.59 4.67
N ASN A 151 16.46 -10.26 3.51
CA ASN A 151 17.25 -11.48 3.26
C ASN A 151 18.18 -11.37 2.04
N ILE A 152 18.91 -10.26 1.92
CA ILE A 152 20.19 -10.23 1.21
C ILE A 152 21.19 -9.71 2.22
N ASN A 153 21.65 -10.60 3.10
CA ASN A 153 22.86 -10.56 3.93
C ASN A 153 22.67 -11.49 5.14
N LYS A 154 22.72 -12.80 4.89
CA LYS A 154 23.18 -13.78 5.89
C LYS A 154 23.54 -15.08 5.20
N THR A 155 24.82 -15.18 4.86
CA THR A 155 25.51 -16.45 4.64
C THR A 155 25.53 -17.25 5.93
N ASP A 156 25.17 -18.52 5.78
CA ASP A 156 25.52 -19.72 6.54
C ASP A 156 25.40 -19.80 8.07
N ASP A 157 24.92 -20.99 8.44
CA ASP A 157 25.16 -21.78 9.64
C ASP A 157 24.20 -21.69 10.85
N THR A 158 23.39 -22.76 10.91
CA THR A 158 23.10 -23.63 12.08
C THR A 158 22.10 -23.13 13.14
N HIS A 159 20.93 -23.77 13.17
CA HIS A 159 20.09 -24.00 14.37
C HIS A 159 20.66 -25.21 15.16
N PRO A 160 20.43 -25.41 16.48
CA PRO A 160 19.18 -25.06 17.18
C PRO A 160 19.27 -24.67 18.69
N ASN A 161 18.09 -24.37 19.23
CA ASN A 161 17.61 -24.56 20.61
C ASN A 161 17.60 -23.41 21.65
N GLU A 162 16.36 -23.16 22.09
CA GLU A 162 15.83 -23.00 23.46
C GLU A 162 16.19 -21.80 24.34
N SER A 163 15.10 -21.13 24.78
CA SER A 163 14.89 -20.39 26.02
C SER A 163 15.86 -19.27 26.39
N GLU A 164 15.34 -18.04 26.49
CA GLU A 164 15.24 -17.28 27.75
C GLU A 164 14.88 -15.82 27.51
N GLN A 165 14.25 -15.23 28.52
CA GLN A 165 13.80 -13.86 28.61
C GLN A 165 14.98 -12.90 28.49
N GLN A 166 14.96 -11.97 27.54
CA GLN A 166 15.74 -10.74 27.67
C GLN A 166 15.17 -9.61 26.82
N SER A 167 14.81 -8.56 27.56
CA SER A 167 14.50 -7.20 27.13
C SER A 167 15.46 -6.70 26.06
N VAL A 168 14.93 -6.30 24.90
CA VAL A 168 15.68 -5.48 23.93
C VAL A 168 14.97 -4.15 23.80
N THR A 169 15.51 -3.18 24.53
CA THR A 169 15.27 -1.75 24.34
C THR A 169 15.91 -1.35 23.02
N THR A 170 15.11 -1.14 21.98
CA THR A 170 15.58 -0.53 20.73
C THR A 170 15.22 0.96 20.76
N GLN A 171 16.17 1.77 21.24
CA GLN A 171 16.14 3.21 21.02
C GLN A 171 16.66 3.48 19.61
N ILE A 172 15.82 4.08 18.77
CA ILE A 172 16.22 4.72 17.51
C ILE A 172 15.70 6.15 17.58
N GLN A 173 16.62 7.10 17.69
CA GLN A 173 16.36 8.53 17.67
C GLN A 173 16.35 9.02 16.22
N SER A 174 15.29 9.74 15.85
CA SER A 174 15.33 11.02 15.13
C SER A 174 14.05 11.81 15.45
N ASP A 175 14.25 13.02 15.99
CA ASP A 175 13.37 14.20 16.07
C ASP A 175 12.03 14.15 16.86
N ASN A 176 12.18 14.34 18.18
CA ASN A 176 11.29 15.05 19.12
C ASN A 176 9.80 14.67 19.27
N LEU A 177 9.41 13.42 19.05
CA LEU A 177 8.25 12.86 19.74
C LEU A 177 8.61 11.55 20.43
N HIS A 178 8.79 11.63 21.76
CA HIS A 178 9.09 10.46 22.58
C HIS A 178 7.80 9.72 22.95
N PHE A 179 7.50 8.66 22.21
CA PHE A 179 6.40 7.76 22.47
C PHE A 179 6.88 6.50 23.19
N GLU A 180 6.28 6.17 24.33
CA GLU A 180 6.59 4.97 25.13
C GLU A 180 5.34 4.06 25.14
N ILE A 181 5.43 2.89 24.50
CA ILE A 181 4.40 1.85 24.59
C ILE A 181 4.76 0.91 25.73
N VAL A 182 3.80 0.65 26.60
CA VAL A 182 3.95 -0.18 27.80
C VAL A 182 2.83 -1.21 27.84
N ASP A 183 3.15 -2.45 28.15
CA ASP A 183 2.14 -3.46 28.51
C ASP A 183 1.50 -3.08 29.87
N TYR A 184 0.26 -2.59 29.83
CA TYR A 184 -0.45 -2.09 31.03
C TYR A 184 -1.23 -3.20 31.75
N SER A 185 -1.72 -4.18 31.00
CA SER A 185 -2.45 -5.34 31.50
C SER A 185 -2.33 -6.50 30.51
N GLU A 186 -2.79 -7.70 30.88
CA GLU A 186 -2.79 -8.88 30.01
C GLU A 186 -3.48 -8.64 28.67
N LYS A 187 -4.49 -7.75 28.64
CA LYS A 187 -5.30 -7.43 27.46
C LYS A 187 -5.12 -6.01 26.93
N ALA A 188 -4.32 -5.18 27.60
CA ALA A 188 -4.24 -3.76 27.26
C ALA A 188 -2.81 -3.24 27.28
N ILE A 189 -2.52 -2.37 26.33
CA ILE A 189 -1.28 -1.61 26.25
C ILE A 189 -1.57 -0.12 26.46
N ALA A 190 -0.62 0.59 27.04
CA ALA A 190 -0.67 2.02 27.24
C ALA A 190 0.39 2.71 26.39
N LEU A 191 0.01 3.82 25.76
CA LEU A 191 0.89 4.72 25.04
C LEU A 191 1.04 6.02 25.82
N PHE A 192 2.27 6.35 26.16
CA PHE A 192 2.66 7.59 26.82
C PHE A 192 3.53 8.45 25.90
N GLY A 193 3.47 9.77 26.06
CA GLY A 193 4.27 10.71 25.25
C GLY A 193 3.46 11.92 24.79
N ASP A 194 4.04 12.72 23.90
CA ASP A 194 3.40 13.90 23.33
C ASP A 194 2.39 13.51 22.24
N THR A 195 1.25 12.95 22.65
CA THR A 195 0.21 12.45 21.73
C THR A 195 -0.73 13.52 21.17
N LYS A 196 -0.43 14.81 21.37
CA LYS A 196 -1.27 15.93 20.89
C LYS A 196 -1.43 15.98 19.36
N PRO A 197 -0.37 15.89 18.54
CA PRO A 197 -0.50 15.98 17.08
C PRO A 197 -1.11 14.73 16.45
N ILE A 198 -1.09 13.59 17.13
CA ILE A 198 -1.62 12.31 16.65
C ILE A 198 -2.93 11.92 17.35
N LYS A 199 -3.53 12.83 18.13
CA LYS A 199 -4.73 12.59 18.93
C LYS A 199 -5.88 12.00 18.11
N ASP A 200 -6.14 12.59 16.94
CA ASP A 200 -7.29 12.20 16.10
C ASP A 200 -7.07 10.81 15.50
N LEU A 201 -5.81 10.48 15.17
CA LEU A 201 -5.42 9.17 14.68
C LEU A 201 -5.53 8.10 15.78
N LEU A 202 -5.06 8.39 16.99
CA LEU A 202 -5.18 7.49 18.15
C LEU A 202 -6.66 7.25 18.52
N SER A 203 -7.50 8.27 18.41
CA SER A 203 -8.95 8.16 18.62
C SER A 203 -9.62 7.34 17.53
N ALA A 204 -9.26 7.55 16.26
CA ALA A 204 -9.79 6.79 15.12
C ALA A 204 -9.42 5.30 15.21
N MET A 205 -8.22 4.99 15.71
CA MET A 205 -7.79 3.61 16.00
C MET A 205 -8.50 3.00 17.22
N GLY A 206 -9.46 3.70 17.83
CA GLY A 206 -10.24 3.21 18.97
C GLY A 206 -9.46 3.19 20.27
N GLY A 207 -8.40 3.98 20.38
CA GLY A 207 -7.72 4.23 21.64
C GLY A 207 -8.60 5.03 22.58
N LYS A 208 -8.50 4.77 23.88
CA LYS A 208 -9.20 5.55 24.90
C LYS A 208 -8.19 6.38 25.68
N PHE A 209 -8.29 7.70 25.58
CA PHE A 209 -7.43 8.61 26.35
C PHE A 209 -7.80 8.60 27.83
N ASN A 210 -6.80 8.46 28.70
CA ASN A 210 -6.95 8.57 30.14
C ASN A 210 -5.87 9.53 30.71
N PRO A 211 -6.27 10.67 31.30
CA PRO A 211 -5.32 11.67 31.81
C PRO A 211 -4.60 11.25 33.10
N ARG A 212 -5.01 10.16 33.76
CA ARG A 212 -4.43 9.69 35.04
C ARG A 212 -4.14 8.19 35.02
N LEU A 213 -3.37 7.72 34.05
CA LEU A 213 -2.87 6.35 34.06
C LEU A 213 -1.74 6.20 35.08
N THR A 214 -1.72 5.13 35.85
CA THR A 214 -0.67 4.87 36.83
C THR A 214 0.44 4.06 36.18
N TYR A 215 1.63 4.62 36.03
CA TYR A 215 2.79 3.94 35.45
C TYR A 215 4.07 4.28 36.22
N LYS A 216 4.82 3.27 36.65
CA LYS A 216 6.04 3.40 37.48
C LYS A 216 5.85 4.40 38.64
N GLU A 217 4.82 4.16 39.45
CA GLU A 217 4.49 4.95 40.65
C GLU A 217 4.12 6.43 40.42
N THR A 218 4.00 6.86 39.16
CA THR A 218 3.59 8.22 38.77
C THR A 218 2.32 8.20 37.94
N LYS A 219 1.44 9.19 38.12
CA LYS A 219 0.24 9.34 37.29
C LYS A 219 0.60 10.14 36.04
N LYS A 220 0.48 9.53 34.86
CA LYS A 220 0.77 10.14 33.57
C LYS A 220 -0.45 10.05 32.65
N ALA A 221 -0.63 11.07 31.81
CA ALA A 221 -1.65 11.04 30.77
C ALA A 221 -1.20 10.13 29.63
N GLY A 222 -2.10 9.27 29.15
CA GLY A 222 -1.78 8.30 28.10
C GLY A 222 -3.02 7.71 27.45
N TRP A 223 -2.81 6.96 26.37
CA TRP A 223 -3.86 6.26 25.65
C TRP A 223 -3.84 4.78 25.95
N ILE A 224 -5.00 4.17 26.15
CA ILE A 224 -5.14 2.73 26.35
C ILE A 224 -5.67 2.10 25.08
N PHE A 225 -5.03 1.03 24.64
CA PHE A 225 -5.45 0.20 23.51
C PHE A 225 -5.55 -1.26 23.93
N SER A 226 -6.34 -2.04 23.17
CA SER A 226 -6.26 -3.50 23.24
C SER A 226 -4.87 -3.97 22.84
N LYS A 227 -4.36 -5.01 23.50
CA LYS A 227 -3.06 -5.61 23.18
C LYS A 227 -2.98 -6.12 21.74
N THR A 228 -4.11 -6.48 21.14
CA THR A 228 -4.19 -6.87 19.72
C THR A 228 -3.84 -5.73 18.76
N LYS A 229 -3.89 -4.46 19.21
CA LYS A 229 -3.58 -3.27 18.41
C LYS A 229 -2.13 -2.79 18.56
N ARG A 230 -1.27 -3.57 19.22
CA ARG A 230 0.13 -3.21 19.45
C ARG A 230 0.91 -2.99 18.15
N GLU A 231 0.82 -3.94 17.21
CA GLU A 231 1.54 -3.85 15.94
C GLU A 231 1.08 -2.66 15.10
N GLU A 232 -0.22 -2.36 15.11
CA GLU A 232 -0.82 -1.21 14.43
C GLU A 232 -0.33 0.11 15.02
N LEU A 233 -0.29 0.19 16.35
CA LEU A 233 0.20 1.35 17.09
C LEU A 233 1.70 1.60 16.86
N GLU A 234 2.53 0.55 16.93
CA GLU A 234 3.97 0.64 16.65
C GLU A 234 4.22 1.07 15.19
N GLY A 235 3.41 0.58 14.24
CA GLY A 235 3.49 1.00 12.84
C GLY A 235 3.21 2.50 12.66
N VAL A 236 2.13 3.00 13.26
CA VAL A 236 1.71 4.41 13.15
C VAL A 236 2.71 5.37 13.81
N LEU A 237 3.27 4.99 14.97
CA LEU A 237 4.23 5.85 15.66
C LEU A 237 5.57 5.93 14.90
N ASN A 238 6.01 4.83 14.28
CA ASN A 238 7.20 4.83 13.43
C ASN A 238 7.00 5.61 12.12
N LEU A 239 5.77 5.73 11.62
CA LEU A 239 5.44 6.54 10.45
C LEU A 239 5.51 8.05 10.71
N ASN A 240 5.34 8.49 11.96
CA ASN A 240 5.35 9.90 12.32
C ASN A 240 6.73 10.46 12.72
N ASN A 241 7.75 9.62 12.90
CA ASN A 241 9.12 10.03 13.26
C ASN A 241 10.06 10.20 12.05
N ASN A 242 9.55 10.10 10.81
CA ASN A 242 10.32 10.27 9.57
C ASN A 242 9.98 11.60 8.86
N LYS A 243 9.79 12.69 9.60
CA LYS A 243 9.46 13.99 9.02
C LYS A 243 10.43 15.08 9.44
#